data_AF-F8E379-F1
#
_entry.id   AF-F8E379-F1
#
_cell.length_a   1.000
_cell.length_b   1.000
_cell.length_c   1.000
_cell.angle_alpha   90.00
_cell.angle_beta   90.00
_cell.angle_gamma   90.00
#
_symmetry.space_group_name_H-M   'P 1'
#
loop_
_entity.id
_entity.type
_entity.pdbx_description
1 polymer ?
#
loop_
_entity_poly.entity_id
_entity_poly.type
_entity_poly.pdbx_seq_one_letter_code
_entity_poly.pdbx_strand_id
1 'polypeptide(L)'
;MTTVSPKKGHDPARVNEITEKLMENPELASLKSELSTSADDASDLVKGLLQASINAGLQAEMDAHLGYGHSDRKTKAQVEPTHGGNHRNGSYTKTVHSGYGAVEVTVPRDRAGTFTPKMVPKGARRLTELDDMIVSLYAGGMTVRDIQHHLTTTLGVDVSPDTISTITDAVLDEVMIWQNRQLDEFYPVIFLDALRVKIRDGHRVVNKACYMAVGIDIDGIKHILGLWIAENEGAAFWASVCADLANRGVQDVFIVCCDGLKGLPEAVEATWPNSMVQTCIVHLIRAANRWVSYQDRKSVSRALREVYTAANEDTARAGLDAFEASELGQKYPQSVKVWRDARGRFIPFLQFPPAARRVLYTTNSIESLNAELRKATRNRGQFPNDTAALKTLWLMICNIEDKRAAQRAKKAKRDIECNG
;
A
#
# COMPACT_ATOMS: atom_id res chain seq x y z
N MET A 1 -0.47 -13.05 0.05
CA MET A 1 -0.43 -12.03 1.13
C MET A 1 1.01 -11.59 1.33
N THR A 2 1.43 -10.50 0.69
CA THR A 2 2.69 -9.82 1.03
C THR A 2 2.34 -8.72 2.02
N THR A 3 2.33 -9.09 3.30
CA THR A 3 2.36 -8.12 4.39
C THR A 3 3.58 -7.23 4.18
N VAL A 4 3.43 -5.91 4.29
CA VAL A 4 4.58 -5.06 4.64
C VAL A 4 5.23 -5.76 5.82
N SER A 5 6.48 -6.19 5.66
CA SER A 5 7.15 -7.06 6.64
C SER A 5 6.83 -6.50 8.03
N PRO A 6 6.12 -7.25 8.90
CA PRO A 6 5.85 -6.75 10.23
C PRO A 6 7.20 -6.41 10.82
N LYS A 7 7.31 -5.22 11.44
CA LYS A 7 8.48 -4.79 12.22
C LYS A 7 9.11 -6.05 12.81
N LYS A 8 10.36 -6.39 12.45
CA LYS A 8 11.09 -7.45 13.15
C LYS A 8 10.86 -7.22 14.63
N GLY A 9 10.20 -8.19 15.26
CA GLY A 9 9.36 -7.98 16.43
C GLY A 9 10.02 -7.08 17.47
N HIS A 10 9.29 -6.03 17.88
CA HIS A 10 9.54 -5.40 19.17
C HIS A 10 9.23 -6.48 20.22
N ASP A 11 10.25 -7.22 20.64
CA ASP A 11 10.16 -8.21 21.71
C ASP A 11 10.16 -7.44 23.05
N PRO A 12 8.99 -7.25 23.69
CA PRO A 12 8.91 -6.44 24.89
C PRO A 12 9.65 -7.13 26.04
N ALA A 13 9.75 -8.46 26.03
CA ALA A 13 10.48 -9.21 27.04
C ALA A 13 11.98 -8.95 26.93
N ARG A 14 12.52 -8.94 25.71
CA ARG A 14 13.92 -8.57 25.47
C ARG A 14 14.22 -7.12 25.83
N VAL A 15 13.30 -6.18 25.55
CA VAL A 15 13.46 -4.78 25.95
C VAL A 15 13.44 -4.63 27.46
N ASN A 16 12.55 -5.35 28.15
CA ASN A 16 12.51 -5.36 29.61
C ASN A 16 13.77 -6.00 30.22
N GLU A 17 14.26 -7.11 29.67
CA GLU A 17 15.50 -7.76 30.12
C GLU A 17 16.73 -6.85 29.92
N ILE A 18 16.80 -6.13 28.79
CA ILE A 18 17.83 -5.12 28.55
C ILE A 18 17.67 -3.97 29.55
N THR A 19 16.45 -3.55 29.85
CA THR A 19 16.17 -2.48 30.82
C THR A 19 16.62 -2.89 32.22
N GLU A 20 16.32 -4.11 32.66
CA GLU A 20 16.78 -4.64 33.95
C GLU A 20 18.30 -4.65 34.02
N LYS A 21 18.99 -5.22 33.02
CA LYS A 21 20.46 -5.25 32.94
C LYS A 21 21.10 -3.86 32.90
N LEU A 22 20.45 -2.89 32.26
CA LEU A 22 20.91 -1.49 32.24
C LEU A 22 20.73 -0.81 33.60
N MET A 23 19.66 -1.14 34.33
CA MET A 23 19.37 -0.59 35.67
C MET A 23 20.20 -1.26 36.79
N GLU A 24 20.69 -2.48 36.56
CA GLU A 24 21.63 -3.17 37.46
C GLU A 24 23.04 -2.55 37.46
N ASN A 25 23.39 -1.75 36.44
CA ASN A 25 24.67 -1.05 36.41
C ASN A 25 24.56 0.33 37.10
N PRO A 26 25.19 0.53 38.26
CA PRO A 26 25.06 1.75 39.05
C PRO A 26 25.58 3.01 38.36
N GLU A 27 26.58 2.89 37.47
CA GLU A 27 27.13 4.02 36.70
C GLU A 27 26.19 4.46 35.56
N LEU A 28 25.48 3.52 34.95
CA LEU A 28 24.46 3.83 33.94
C LEU A 28 23.19 4.41 34.57
N ALA A 29 22.85 3.98 35.79
CA ALA A 29 21.75 4.55 36.56
C ALA A 29 22.02 6.01 36.97
N SER A 30 23.26 6.34 37.36
CA SER A 30 23.66 7.72 37.67
C SER A 30 23.67 8.60 36.41
N LEU A 31 24.26 8.14 35.30
CA LEU A 31 24.24 8.84 34.01
C LEU A 31 22.81 9.13 33.54
N LYS A 32 21.89 8.17 33.69
CA LYS A 32 20.47 8.38 33.37
C LYS A 32 19.86 9.48 34.25
N SER A 33 20.11 9.46 35.56
CA SER A 33 19.59 10.50 36.46
C SER A 33 20.12 11.91 36.17
N GLU A 34 21.35 12.01 35.65
CA GLU A 34 22.00 13.28 35.29
C GLU A 34 21.60 13.80 33.89
N LEU A 35 21.37 12.90 32.93
CA LEU A 35 21.18 13.21 31.51
C LEU A 35 19.76 13.02 31.00
N SER A 36 18.77 12.64 31.81
CA SER A 36 17.37 12.48 31.33
C SER A 36 16.38 13.37 32.08
N THR A 37 16.59 14.69 32.00
CA THR A 37 15.69 15.69 32.61
C THR A 37 14.53 16.11 31.71
N SER A 38 14.65 15.89 30.40
CA SER A 38 13.63 16.17 29.40
C SER A 38 13.53 15.06 28.35
N ALA A 39 12.49 15.11 27.51
CA ALA A 39 12.32 14.18 26.39
C ALA A 39 13.44 14.32 25.34
N ASP A 40 14.01 15.51 25.19
CA ASP A 40 15.13 15.77 24.28
C ASP A 40 16.42 15.15 24.82
N ASP A 41 16.68 15.29 26.13
CA ASP A 41 17.87 14.69 26.75
C ASP A 41 17.81 13.14 26.71
N ALA A 42 16.61 12.57 26.87
CA ALA A 42 16.40 11.13 26.70
C ALA A 42 16.67 10.68 25.25
N SER A 43 16.34 11.50 24.25
CA SER A 43 16.64 11.24 22.84
C SER A 43 18.15 11.28 22.57
N ASP A 44 18.86 12.26 23.13
CA ASP A 44 20.31 12.37 22.98
C ASP A 44 21.07 11.26 23.71
N LEU A 45 20.58 10.81 24.86
CA LEU A 45 21.09 9.62 25.55
C LEU A 45 20.98 8.38 24.67
N VAL A 46 19.84 8.18 23.99
CA VAL A 46 19.65 7.06 23.05
C VAL A 46 20.60 7.16 21.86
N LYS A 47 20.80 8.36 21.29
CA LYS A 47 21.79 8.58 20.22
C LYS A 47 23.21 8.23 20.68
N GLY A 48 23.59 8.65 21.88
CA GLY A 48 24.91 8.36 22.48
C GLY A 48 25.12 6.86 22.72
N LEU A 49 24.12 6.16 23.25
CA LEU A 49 24.16 4.71 23.44
C LEU A 49 24.23 3.95 22.12
N LEU A 50 23.49 4.40 21.11
CA LEU A 50 23.55 3.84 19.77
C LEU A 50 24.95 4.03 19.16
N GLN A 51 25.53 5.22 19.30
CA GLN A 51 26.91 5.53 18.87
C GLN A 51 27.92 4.60 19.51
N ALA A 52 27.87 4.47 20.83
CA ALA A 52 28.77 3.62 21.61
C ALA A 52 28.63 2.15 21.19
N SER A 53 27.39 1.68 21.02
CA SER A 53 27.09 0.30 20.62
C SER A 53 27.63 -0.02 19.22
N ILE A 54 27.44 0.88 18.25
CA ILE A 54 27.97 0.70 16.89
C ILE A 54 29.50 0.71 16.90
N ASN A 55 30.12 1.65 17.62
CA ASN A 55 31.57 1.72 17.72
C ASN A 55 32.15 0.45 18.37
N ALA A 56 31.54 -0.04 19.44
CA ALA A 56 31.95 -1.27 20.10
C ALA A 56 31.83 -2.49 19.17
N GLY A 57 30.71 -2.62 18.46
CA GLY A 57 30.51 -3.69 17.48
C GLY A 57 31.53 -3.66 16.33
N LEU A 58 31.83 -2.46 15.80
CA LEU A 58 32.85 -2.29 14.76
C LEU A 58 34.27 -2.66 15.24
N GLN A 59 34.60 -2.37 16.51
CA GLN A 59 35.87 -2.80 17.11
C GLN A 59 35.94 -4.32 17.28
N ALA A 60 34.85 -4.94 17.74
CA ALA A 60 34.76 -6.39 17.89
C ALA A 60 34.84 -7.12 16.53
N GLU A 61 34.21 -6.58 15.48
CA GLU A 61 34.37 -7.11 14.12
C GLU A 61 35.83 -7.02 13.64
N MET A 62 36.53 -5.94 13.96
CA MET A 62 37.95 -5.79 13.62
C MET A 62 38.85 -6.73 14.43
N ASP A 63 38.57 -6.93 15.71
CA ASP A 63 39.28 -7.92 16.54
C ASP A 63 39.10 -9.33 15.97
N ALA A 64 37.88 -9.69 15.57
CA ALA A 64 37.58 -10.97 14.94
C ALA A 64 38.24 -11.12 13.56
N HIS A 65 38.28 -10.06 12.75
CA HIS A 65 38.93 -10.05 11.43
C HIS A 65 40.44 -10.23 11.51
N LEU A 66 41.09 -9.64 12.52
CA LEU A 66 42.54 -9.70 12.71
C LEU A 66 42.99 -10.84 13.66
N GLY A 67 42.06 -11.45 14.39
CA GLY A 67 42.34 -12.51 15.36
C GLY A 67 43.01 -12.02 16.65
N TYR A 68 43.09 -10.71 16.89
CA TYR A 68 43.71 -10.15 18.10
C TYR A 68 43.09 -8.81 18.52
N GLY A 69 43.10 -8.55 19.84
CA GLY A 69 42.55 -7.36 20.49
C GLY A 69 43.34 -6.07 20.23
N HIS A 70 42.71 -4.91 20.36
CA HIS A 70 43.44 -3.63 20.37
C HIS A 70 44.52 -3.62 21.47
N SER A 71 45.75 -3.26 21.11
CA SER A 71 46.93 -3.25 21.99
C SER A 71 47.37 -4.61 22.57
N ASP A 72 46.81 -5.72 22.11
CA ASP A 72 47.25 -7.06 22.51
C ASP A 72 48.48 -7.52 21.71
N ARG A 73 49.66 -7.13 22.20
CA ARG A 73 50.95 -7.46 21.57
C ARG A 73 51.26 -8.96 21.58
N LYS A 74 50.78 -9.70 22.58
CA LYS A 74 51.09 -11.13 22.74
C LYS A 74 50.33 -11.95 21.71
N THR A 75 49.03 -11.73 21.61
CA THR A 75 48.19 -12.44 20.63
C THR A 75 48.55 -12.01 19.22
N LYS A 76 48.83 -10.71 18.98
CA LYS A 76 49.32 -10.23 17.68
C LYS A 76 50.55 -11.01 17.18
N ALA A 77 51.58 -11.19 18.02
CA ALA A 77 52.79 -11.91 17.63
C ALA A 77 52.54 -13.38 17.26
N GLN A 78 51.45 -13.99 17.78
CA GLN A 78 51.05 -15.35 17.45
C GLN A 78 50.30 -15.45 16.12
N VAL A 79 49.48 -14.44 15.76
CA VAL A 79 48.66 -14.45 14.53
C VAL A 79 49.38 -13.84 13.32
N GLU A 80 50.48 -13.09 13.54
CA GLU A 80 51.27 -12.40 12.51
C GLU A 80 51.75 -13.31 11.35
N PRO A 81 52.22 -14.56 11.58
CA PRO A 81 52.62 -15.48 10.52
C PRO A 81 51.46 -15.93 9.64
N THR A 82 50.25 -16.00 10.20
CA THR A 82 49.04 -16.53 9.55
C THR A 82 48.19 -15.45 8.87
N HIS A 83 48.39 -14.16 9.16
CA HIS A 83 47.59 -13.05 8.63
C HIS A 83 48.38 -12.09 7.72
N GLY A 84 49.48 -12.58 7.12
CA GLY A 84 50.20 -11.89 6.06
C GLY A 84 50.74 -10.50 6.44
N GLY A 85 51.01 -10.27 7.73
CA GLY A 85 51.48 -8.97 8.24
C GLY A 85 50.41 -7.87 8.29
N ASN A 86 49.12 -8.21 8.12
CA ASN A 86 48.04 -7.23 8.24
C ASN A 86 47.91 -6.73 9.68
N HIS A 87 47.65 -5.45 9.85
CA HIS A 87 47.56 -4.80 11.15
C HIS A 87 46.58 -3.63 11.12
N ARG A 88 46.07 -3.26 12.30
CA ARG A 88 45.25 -2.05 12.49
C ARG A 88 46.01 -0.81 11.98
N ASN A 89 45.36 0.02 11.17
CA ASN A 89 45.92 1.23 10.56
C ASN A 89 44.98 2.42 10.75
N GLY A 90 44.68 2.73 12.01
CA GLY A 90 43.82 3.85 12.40
C GLY A 90 42.33 3.61 12.14
N SER A 91 41.59 4.71 12.08
CA SER A 91 40.14 4.74 11.89
C SER A 91 39.73 5.98 11.10
N TYR A 92 38.49 6.01 10.64
CA TYR A 92 37.88 7.20 10.03
C TYR A 92 36.50 7.44 10.62
N THR A 93 36.10 8.71 10.67
CA THR A 93 34.75 9.08 11.08
C THR A 93 33.76 8.92 9.94
N LYS A 94 32.55 8.48 10.28
CA LYS A 94 31.45 8.30 9.35
C LYS A 94 30.16 8.66 10.05
N THR A 95 29.43 9.63 9.51
CA THR A 95 28.07 9.91 9.99
C THR A 95 27.11 8.86 9.44
N VAL A 96 26.36 8.22 10.33
CA VAL A 96 25.33 7.24 10.03
C VAL A 96 23.98 7.79 10.52
N HIS A 97 22.98 7.78 9.66
CA HIS A 97 21.64 8.24 9.99
C HIS A 97 20.77 7.07 10.48
N SER A 98 20.13 7.27 11.62
CA SER A 98 19.25 6.30 12.28
C SER A 98 17.83 6.84 12.45
N GLY A 99 16.90 5.99 12.89
CA GLY A 99 15.55 6.42 13.30
C GLY A 99 15.54 7.38 14.50
N TYR A 100 16.66 7.51 15.23
CA TYR A 100 16.84 8.43 16.36
C TYR A 100 17.70 9.66 15.99
N GLY A 101 18.04 9.84 14.71
CA GLY A 101 18.88 10.95 14.23
C GLY A 101 20.26 10.52 13.75
N ALA A 102 21.08 11.50 13.36
CA ALA A 102 22.43 11.28 12.87
C ALA A 102 23.41 10.99 14.02
N VAL A 103 24.29 10.01 13.81
CA VAL A 103 25.29 9.56 14.77
C VAL A 103 26.65 9.47 14.09
N GLU A 104 27.70 9.99 14.71
CA GLU A 104 29.07 9.88 14.19
C GLU A 104 29.76 8.62 14.70
N VAL A 105 30.08 7.68 13.82
CA VAL A 105 30.75 6.42 14.19
C VAL A 105 32.19 6.41 13.70
N THR A 106 33.05 5.75 14.48
CA THR A 106 34.48 5.61 14.22
C THR A 106 34.76 4.23 13.67
N VAL A 107 34.95 4.13 12.35
CA VAL A 107 35.14 2.87 11.66
C VAL A 107 36.64 2.51 11.61
N PRO A 108 37.07 1.37 12.18
CA PRO A 108 38.47 0.97 12.16
C PRO A 108 38.92 0.52 10.76
N ARG A 109 40.21 0.66 10.47
CA ARG A 109 40.83 0.22 9.21
C ARG A 109 41.98 -0.74 9.48
N ASP A 110 42.16 -1.69 8.56
CA ASP A 110 43.34 -2.52 8.48
C ASP A 110 44.31 -1.97 7.43
N ARG A 111 45.59 -2.37 7.51
CA ARG A 111 46.64 -1.90 6.61
C ARG A 111 46.46 -2.44 5.19
N ALA A 112 46.02 -3.69 5.07
CA ALA A 112 45.80 -4.36 3.80
C ALA A 112 44.48 -3.95 3.10
N GLY A 113 43.59 -3.21 3.78
CA GLY A 113 42.30 -2.76 3.23
C GLY A 113 41.26 -3.87 3.04
N THR A 114 41.51 -5.06 3.61
CA THR A 114 40.69 -6.27 3.48
C THR A 114 39.49 -6.29 4.42
N PHE A 115 39.47 -5.46 5.46
CA PHE A 115 38.37 -5.41 6.40
C PHE A 115 37.10 -4.85 5.75
N THR A 116 36.01 -5.61 5.79
CA THR A 116 34.67 -5.21 5.33
C THR A 116 33.68 -5.28 6.51
N PRO A 117 33.36 -4.15 7.15
CA PRO A 117 32.46 -4.14 8.30
C PRO A 117 31.06 -4.62 7.90
N LYS A 118 30.44 -5.46 8.72
CA LYS A 118 29.09 -6.00 8.49
C LYS A 118 28.05 -5.11 9.17
N MET A 119 28.34 -4.64 10.39
CA MET A 119 27.44 -3.78 11.17
C MET A 119 27.16 -2.44 10.46
N VAL A 120 28.19 -1.84 9.86
CA VAL A 120 28.04 -0.64 9.01
C VAL A 120 28.81 -0.82 7.70
N PRO A 121 28.16 -1.34 6.64
CA PRO A 121 28.82 -1.62 5.37
C PRO A 121 29.56 -0.42 4.77
N LYS A 122 30.62 -0.69 3.99
CA LYS A 122 31.34 0.36 3.23
C LYS A 122 30.35 1.12 2.34
N GLY A 123 30.41 2.45 2.34
CA GLY A 123 29.49 3.32 1.60
C GLY A 123 28.11 3.53 2.23
N ALA A 124 27.59 2.60 3.05
CA ALA A 124 26.25 2.71 3.64
C ALA A 124 26.20 3.74 4.78
N ARG A 125 25.50 4.87 4.61
CA ARG A 125 25.38 5.92 5.64
C ARG A 125 24.05 5.92 6.38
N ARG A 126 23.22 4.88 6.22
CA ARG A 126 21.86 4.83 6.78
C ARG A 126 21.58 3.46 7.39
N LEU A 127 20.87 3.45 8.52
CA LEU A 127 20.30 2.25 9.11
C LEU A 127 18.90 2.02 8.51
N THR A 128 18.56 0.74 8.28
CA THR A 128 17.38 0.28 7.52
C THR A 128 16.04 0.82 8.02
N GLU A 129 15.92 1.19 9.30
CA GLU A 129 14.66 1.71 9.87
C GLU A 129 14.20 3.05 9.26
N LEU A 130 15.13 3.84 8.73
CA LEU A 130 14.80 5.11 8.06
C LEU A 130 14.16 4.87 6.69
N ASP A 131 14.60 3.84 5.97
CA ASP A 131 14.11 3.54 4.62
C ASP A 131 12.66 3.04 4.67
N ASP A 132 12.34 2.16 5.64
CA ASP A 132 10.96 1.70 5.90
C ASP A 132 10.03 2.87 6.28
N MET A 133 10.52 3.80 7.09
CA MET A 133 9.77 5.01 7.45
C MET A 133 9.50 5.87 6.21
N ILE A 134 10.49 6.07 5.34
CA ILE A 134 10.33 6.82 4.09
C ILE A 134 9.27 6.17 3.20
N VAL A 135 9.32 4.84 3.03
CA VAL A 135 8.31 4.09 2.27
C VAL A 135 6.93 4.25 2.90
N SER A 136 6.80 4.16 4.22
CA SER A 136 5.55 4.37 4.95
C SER A 136 4.98 5.78 4.77
N LEU A 137 5.80 6.83 4.86
CA LEU A 137 5.37 8.22 4.64
C LEU A 137 4.93 8.43 3.19
N TYR A 138 5.67 7.85 2.25
CA TYR A 138 5.30 7.85 0.83
C TYR A 138 3.96 7.13 0.60
N ALA A 139 3.76 5.98 1.26
CA ALA A 139 2.51 5.20 1.34
C ALA A 139 1.39 5.90 2.15
N GLY A 140 1.71 6.97 2.86
CA GLY A 140 0.74 7.89 3.48
C GLY A 140 0.24 8.97 2.54
N GLY A 141 0.81 9.07 1.33
CA GLY A 141 0.44 10.06 0.32
C GLY A 141 1.26 11.35 0.37
N MET A 142 2.31 11.41 1.20
CA MET A 142 3.22 12.56 1.24
C MET A 142 4.03 12.66 -0.05
N THR A 143 4.32 13.89 -0.51
CA THR A 143 5.24 14.09 -1.63
C THR A 143 6.68 13.89 -1.17
N VAL A 144 7.59 13.67 -2.12
CA VAL A 144 9.04 13.54 -1.83
C VAL A 144 9.56 14.75 -1.03
N ARG A 145 9.09 15.95 -1.35
CA ARG A 145 9.49 17.17 -0.65
C ARG A 145 8.90 17.25 0.76
N ASP A 146 7.66 16.81 0.95
CA ASP A 146 7.04 16.76 2.28
C ASP A 146 7.77 15.75 3.17
N ILE A 147 8.20 14.62 2.60
CA ILE A 147 8.99 13.61 3.32
C ILE A 147 10.33 14.20 3.74
N GLN A 148 11.06 14.85 2.83
CA GLN A 148 12.32 15.52 3.16
C GLN A 148 12.13 16.50 4.32
N HIS A 149 11.14 17.40 4.20
CA HIS A 149 10.84 18.37 5.24
C HIS A 149 10.52 17.70 6.58
N HIS A 150 9.69 16.65 6.56
CA HIS A 150 9.32 15.90 7.77
C HIS A 150 10.52 15.24 8.44
N LEU A 151 11.41 14.60 7.67
CA LEU A 151 12.62 13.98 8.21
C LEU A 151 13.58 15.01 8.82
N THR A 152 13.74 16.17 8.18
CA THR A 152 14.57 17.25 8.72
C THR A 152 13.98 17.83 9.99
N THR A 153 12.67 18.12 10.01
CA THR A 153 12.01 18.76 11.17
C THR A 153 11.84 17.81 12.36
N THR A 154 11.55 16.53 12.12
CA THR A 154 11.24 15.57 13.20
C THR A 154 12.47 14.78 13.66
N LEU A 155 13.38 14.42 12.74
CA LEU A 155 14.54 13.57 13.05
C LEU A 155 15.88 14.28 12.91
N GLY A 156 15.91 15.53 12.44
CA GLY A 156 17.16 16.24 12.15
C GLY A 156 17.97 15.61 11.01
N VAL A 157 17.34 14.78 10.18
CA VAL A 157 18.00 14.08 9.07
C VAL A 157 17.69 14.81 7.77
N ASP A 158 18.73 15.29 7.10
CA ASP A 158 18.61 15.82 5.74
C ASP A 158 18.82 14.70 4.72
N VAL A 159 17.78 14.44 3.92
CA VAL A 159 17.79 13.43 2.86
C VAL A 159 17.35 14.09 1.57
N SER A 160 18.17 13.98 0.52
CA SER A 160 17.84 14.59 -0.76
C SER A 160 16.60 13.96 -1.41
N PRO A 161 15.83 14.71 -2.22
CA PRO A 161 14.69 14.18 -2.97
C PRO A 161 15.03 12.97 -3.85
N ASP A 162 16.22 12.96 -4.47
CA ASP A 162 16.69 11.87 -5.32
C ASP A 162 16.93 10.60 -4.49
N THR A 163 17.46 10.76 -3.28
CA THR A 163 17.70 9.67 -2.35
C THR A 163 16.38 9.06 -1.87
N ILE A 164 15.39 9.89 -1.53
CA ILE A 164 14.03 9.43 -1.19
C ILE A 164 13.40 8.68 -2.37
N SER A 165 13.54 9.22 -3.58
CA SER A 165 13.02 8.58 -4.79
C SER A 165 13.64 7.20 -5.00
N THR A 166 14.98 7.10 -4.88
CA THR A 166 15.74 5.84 -4.99
C THR A 166 15.27 4.80 -3.96
N ILE A 167 15.07 5.19 -2.70
CA ILE A 167 14.54 4.28 -1.67
C ILE A 167 13.16 3.77 -2.08
N THR A 168 12.27 4.67 -2.49
CA THR A 168 10.92 4.26 -2.88
C THR A 168 10.93 3.42 -4.15
N ASP A 169 11.90 3.61 -5.05
CA ASP A 169 12.04 2.80 -6.27
C ASP A 169 12.48 1.36 -5.97
N ALA A 170 13.09 1.10 -4.82
CA ALA A 170 13.45 -0.26 -4.40
C ALA A 170 12.22 -1.20 -4.25
N VAL A 171 11.01 -0.64 -4.12
CA VAL A 171 9.77 -1.46 -4.06
C VAL A 171 9.19 -1.79 -5.43
N LEU A 172 9.78 -1.30 -6.53
CA LEU A 172 9.24 -1.53 -7.88
C LEU A 172 9.27 -3.02 -8.25
N ASP A 173 10.28 -3.76 -7.81
CA ASP A 173 10.34 -5.21 -8.04
C ASP A 173 9.17 -5.92 -7.33
N GLU A 174 8.83 -5.50 -6.11
CA GLU A 174 7.67 -6.00 -5.36
C GLU A 174 6.35 -5.63 -6.05
N VAL A 175 6.25 -4.43 -6.63
CA VAL A 175 5.08 -4.03 -7.45
C VAL A 175 4.92 -4.98 -8.64
N MET A 176 6.02 -5.32 -9.32
CA MET A 176 6.00 -6.25 -10.46
C MET A 176 5.64 -7.68 -10.04
N ILE A 177 6.18 -8.16 -8.92
CA ILE A 177 5.81 -9.46 -8.34
C ILE A 177 4.32 -9.46 -7.99
N TRP A 178 3.83 -8.41 -7.33
CA TRP A 178 2.41 -8.29 -6.96
C TRP A 178 1.50 -8.21 -8.17
N GLN A 179 1.88 -7.49 -9.23
CA GLN A 179 1.11 -7.41 -10.47
C GLN A 179 1.01 -8.76 -11.19
N ASN A 180 2.02 -9.62 -11.09
CA ASN A 180 2.07 -10.92 -11.77
C ASN A 180 1.75 -12.10 -10.84
N ARG A 181 1.37 -11.84 -9.59
CA ARG A 181 1.10 -12.90 -8.62
C ARG A 181 -0.04 -13.81 -9.08
N GLN A 182 0.04 -15.08 -8.72
CA GLN A 182 -1.05 -16.02 -8.86
C GLN A 182 -2.28 -15.55 -8.06
N LEU A 183 -3.45 -15.71 -8.68
CA LEU A 183 -4.76 -15.37 -8.13
C LEU A 183 -5.53 -16.65 -7.83
N ASP A 184 -6.57 -16.52 -7.00
CA ASP A 184 -7.42 -17.67 -6.69
C ASP A 184 -8.22 -18.10 -7.92
N GLU A 185 -8.54 -19.39 -8.00
CA GLU A 185 -9.24 -19.96 -9.15
C GLU A 185 -10.67 -19.42 -9.28
N PHE A 186 -11.29 -19.04 -8.17
CA PHE A 186 -12.69 -18.62 -8.12
C PHE A 186 -12.89 -17.32 -7.34
N TYR A 187 -13.61 -16.38 -7.95
CA TYR A 187 -14.09 -15.17 -7.30
C TYR A 187 -15.62 -15.03 -7.43
N PRO A 188 -16.38 -14.98 -6.32
CA PRO A 188 -17.81 -14.71 -6.36
C PRO A 188 -18.18 -13.42 -7.11
N VAL A 189 -17.42 -12.34 -6.91
CA VAL A 189 -17.68 -11.06 -7.57
C VAL A 189 -16.37 -10.38 -7.93
N ILE A 190 -16.25 -9.91 -9.17
CA ILE A 190 -15.21 -8.97 -9.59
C ILE A 190 -15.86 -7.65 -9.98
N PHE A 191 -15.34 -6.55 -9.46
CA PHE A 191 -15.68 -5.20 -9.89
C PHE A 191 -14.54 -4.62 -10.72
N LEU A 192 -14.88 -4.04 -11.86
CA LEU A 192 -13.94 -3.28 -12.69
C LEU A 192 -14.30 -1.80 -12.59
N ASP A 193 -13.35 -1.00 -12.15
CA ASP A 193 -13.52 0.46 -12.04
C ASP A 193 -12.25 1.19 -12.44
N ALA A 194 -12.36 2.51 -12.62
CA ALA A 194 -11.25 3.36 -12.98
C ALA A 194 -11.17 4.60 -12.10
N LEU A 195 -9.94 4.97 -11.75
CA LEU A 195 -9.61 6.27 -11.16
C LEU A 195 -8.84 7.11 -12.17
N ARG A 196 -9.17 8.41 -12.22
CA ARG A 196 -8.49 9.37 -13.09
C ARG A 196 -7.30 9.96 -12.36
N VAL A 197 -6.12 9.84 -12.97
CA VAL A 197 -4.83 10.30 -12.43
C VAL A 197 -4.15 11.23 -13.42
N LYS A 198 -3.62 12.33 -12.90
CA LYS A 198 -2.82 13.27 -13.70
C LYS A 198 -1.39 12.75 -13.76
N ILE A 199 -0.92 12.41 -14.95
CA ILE A 199 0.41 11.88 -15.19
C ILE A 199 1.10 12.73 -16.25
N ARG A 200 2.37 13.07 -16.01
CA ARG A 200 3.22 13.71 -17.00
C ARG A 200 3.63 12.67 -18.04
N ASP A 201 3.36 12.99 -19.28
CA ASP A 201 3.63 12.18 -20.45
C ASP A 201 4.35 13.05 -21.50
N GLY A 202 5.65 12.81 -21.65
CA GLY A 202 6.56 13.72 -22.31
C GLY A 202 6.51 15.13 -21.70
N HIS A 203 6.13 16.13 -22.51
CA HIS A 203 6.07 17.53 -22.10
C HIS A 203 4.70 17.98 -21.58
N ARG A 204 3.69 17.11 -21.57
CA ARG A 204 2.32 17.47 -21.18
C ARG A 204 1.85 16.66 -19.98
N VAL A 205 0.91 17.22 -19.23
CA VAL A 205 0.21 16.51 -18.14
C VAL A 205 -1.12 16.02 -18.68
N VAL A 206 -1.29 14.71 -18.74
CA VAL A 206 -2.48 14.05 -19.28
C VAL A 206 -3.26 13.41 -18.14
N ASN A 207 -4.59 13.41 -18.25
CA ASN A 207 -5.45 12.74 -17.28
C ASN A 207 -5.71 11.29 -17.75
N LYS A 208 -4.84 10.36 -17.34
CA LYS A 208 -4.96 8.93 -17.69
C LYS A 208 -5.95 8.24 -16.74
N ALA A 209 -6.58 7.17 -17.22
CA ALA A 209 -7.35 6.27 -16.38
C ALA A 209 -6.45 5.16 -15.85
N CYS A 210 -6.46 4.96 -14.53
CA CYS A 210 -5.94 3.77 -13.90
C CYS A 210 -7.12 2.85 -13.60
N TYR A 211 -7.22 1.77 -14.38
CA TYR A 211 -8.21 0.72 -14.21
C TYR A 211 -7.76 -0.22 -13.10
N MET A 212 -8.72 -0.75 -12.36
CA MET A 212 -8.50 -1.70 -11.28
C MET A 212 -9.56 -2.78 -11.28
N ALA A 213 -9.12 -3.99 -10.94
CA ALA A 213 -9.98 -5.13 -10.68
C ALA A 213 -10.03 -5.36 -9.18
N VAL A 214 -11.22 -5.33 -8.60
CA VAL A 214 -11.47 -5.62 -7.18
C VAL A 214 -12.25 -6.92 -7.08
N GLY A 215 -11.59 -7.97 -6.62
CA GLY A 215 -12.21 -9.28 -6.36
C GLY A 215 -12.76 -9.35 -4.94
N ILE A 216 -13.89 -10.02 -4.78
CA ILE A 216 -14.39 -10.48 -3.48
C ILE A 216 -14.13 -11.98 -3.41
N ASP A 217 -13.40 -12.43 -2.40
CA ASP A 217 -13.14 -13.85 -2.15
C ASP A 217 -14.34 -14.55 -1.48
N ILE A 218 -14.20 -15.85 -1.23
CA ILE A 218 -15.22 -16.67 -0.57
C ILE A 218 -15.52 -16.23 0.87
N ASP A 219 -14.56 -15.59 1.53
CA ASP A 219 -14.70 -15.04 2.88
C ASP A 219 -15.38 -13.65 2.88
N GLY A 220 -15.73 -13.14 1.69
CA GLY A 220 -16.32 -11.81 1.52
C GLY A 220 -15.32 -10.67 1.68
N ILE A 221 -14.02 -10.96 1.66
CA ILE A 221 -12.94 -9.99 1.75
C ILE A 221 -12.63 -9.46 0.35
N LYS A 222 -12.44 -8.15 0.28
CA LYS A 222 -12.13 -7.42 -0.96
C LYS A 222 -10.63 -7.33 -1.13
N HIS A 223 -10.15 -7.68 -2.31
CA HIS A 223 -8.74 -7.58 -2.71
C HIS A 223 -8.64 -6.87 -4.06
N ILE A 224 -7.60 -6.07 -4.26
CA ILE A 224 -7.30 -5.55 -5.60
C ILE A 224 -6.48 -6.60 -6.33
N LEU A 225 -7.03 -7.15 -7.41
CA LEU A 225 -6.41 -8.20 -8.22
C LEU A 225 -5.35 -7.64 -9.18
N GLY A 226 -5.52 -6.40 -9.65
CA GLY A 226 -4.57 -5.76 -10.56
C GLY A 226 -4.87 -4.28 -10.80
N LEU A 227 -3.88 -3.60 -11.39
CA LEU A 227 -3.91 -2.20 -11.80
C LEU A 227 -3.35 -2.06 -13.22
N TRP A 228 -4.04 -1.30 -14.07
CA TRP A 228 -3.61 -1.02 -15.45
C TRP A 228 -3.79 0.45 -15.78
N ILE A 229 -2.73 1.08 -16.29
CA ILE A 229 -2.80 2.46 -16.81
C ILE A 229 -2.83 2.36 -18.33
N ALA A 230 -3.89 2.87 -18.94
CA ALA A 230 -4.02 2.90 -20.39
C ALA A 230 -4.38 4.30 -20.88
N GLU A 231 -3.86 4.65 -22.06
CA GLU A 231 -4.19 5.89 -22.75
C GLU A 231 -5.56 5.83 -23.44
N ASN A 232 -5.88 4.68 -24.02
CA ASN A 232 -7.12 4.45 -24.75
C ASN A 232 -7.92 3.31 -24.14
N GLU A 233 -9.22 3.55 -24.01
CA GLU A 233 -10.20 2.59 -23.53
C GLU A 233 -10.91 1.94 -24.72
N GLY A 234 -10.82 0.62 -24.86
CA GLY A 234 -11.45 -0.10 -25.95
C GLY A 234 -11.57 -1.59 -25.68
N ALA A 235 -12.27 -2.31 -26.56
CA ALA A 235 -12.52 -3.74 -26.41
C ALA A 235 -11.23 -4.56 -26.28
N ALA A 236 -10.20 -4.24 -27.08
CA ALA A 236 -8.90 -4.92 -27.03
C ALA A 236 -8.19 -4.75 -25.67
N PHE A 237 -8.31 -3.57 -25.05
CA PHE A 237 -7.75 -3.34 -23.72
C PHE A 237 -8.46 -4.21 -22.68
N TRP A 238 -9.80 -4.24 -22.68
CA TRP A 238 -10.55 -5.07 -21.73
C TRP A 238 -10.32 -6.57 -21.94
N ALA A 239 -10.21 -7.03 -23.18
CA ALA A 239 -9.81 -8.40 -23.49
C ALA A 239 -8.43 -8.73 -22.90
N SER A 240 -7.47 -7.80 -22.98
CA SER A 240 -6.14 -8.00 -22.37
C SER A 240 -6.19 -8.06 -20.85
N VAL A 241 -7.04 -7.25 -20.19
CA VAL A 241 -7.23 -7.26 -18.74
C VAL A 241 -7.86 -8.58 -18.27
N CYS A 242 -8.91 -9.04 -18.96
CA CYS A 242 -9.56 -10.32 -18.65
C CYS A 242 -8.59 -11.49 -18.87
N ALA A 243 -7.83 -11.48 -19.98
CA ALA A 243 -6.82 -12.50 -20.26
C ALA A 243 -5.69 -12.50 -19.22
N ASP A 244 -5.22 -11.33 -18.77
CA ASP A 244 -4.22 -11.23 -17.68
C ASP A 244 -4.72 -11.90 -16.40
N LEU A 245 -5.94 -11.58 -15.97
CA LEU A 245 -6.54 -12.18 -14.78
C LEU A 245 -6.69 -13.70 -14.92
N ALA A 246 -7.14 -14.18 -16.08
CA ALA A 246 -7.27 -15.61 -16.36
C ALA A 246 -5.93 -16.34 -16.37
N ASN A 247 -4.91 -15.78 -17.04
CA ASN A 247 -3.56 -16.33 -17.09
C ASN A 247 -2.89 -16.39 -15.71
N ARG A 248 -3.28 -15.50 -14.80
CA ARG A 248 -2.80 -15.48 -13.41
C ARG A 248 -3.53 -16.47 -12.51
N GLY A 249 -4.53 -17.19 -13.00
CA GLY A 249 -5.17 -18.30 -12.30
C GLY A 249 -6.68 -18.20 -12.16
N VAL A 250 -7.32 -17.07 -12.51
CA VAL A 250 -8.77 -16.92 -12.37
C VAL A 250 -9.50 -17.76 -13.41
N GLN A 251 -10.06 -18.89 -12.98
CA GLN A 251 -10.75 -19.84 -13.86
C GLN A 251 -12.25 -19.55 -13.96
N ASP A 252 -12.87 -19.12 -12.87
CA ASP A 252 -14.31 -18.87 -12.83
C ASP A 252 -14.65 -17.64 -11.98
N VAL A 253 -15.63 -16.88 -12.47
CA VAL A 253 -16.12 -15.67 -11.82
C VAL A 253 -17.63 -15.69 -11.88
N PHE A 254 -18.29 -15.64 -10.73
CA PHE A 254 -19.75 -15.76 -10.74
C PHE A 254 -20.43 -14.49 -11.26
N ILE A 255 -19.99 -13.31 -10.81
CA ILE A 255 -20.51 -12.02 -11.26
C ILE A 255 -19.37 -11.06 -11.61
N VAL A 256 -19.41 -10.47 -12.80
CA VAL A 256 -18.50 -9.37 -13.18
C VAL A 256 -19.29 -8.08 -13.30
N CYS A 257 -19.09 -7.19 -12.33
CA CYS A 257 -19.71 -5.88 -12.27
C CYS A 257 -18.88 -4.85 -13.05
N CYS A 258 -19.46 -4.33 -14.12
CA CYS A 258 -18.82 -3.40 -15.05
C CYS A 258 -19.48 -2.01 -15.02
N ASP A 259 -18.70 -0.94 -15.13
CA ASP A 259 -19.21 0.32 -15.67
C ASP A 259 -19.63 0.05 -17.13
N GLY A 260 -20.71 0.64 -17.64
CA GLY A 260 -21.38 0.28 -18.91
C GLY A 260 -20.58 0.58 -20.19
N LEU A 261 -19.31 0.17 -20.20
CA LEU A 261 -18.27 0.43 -21.16
C LEU A 261 -18.40 -0.53 -22.34
N LYS A 262 -18.17 0.01 -23.54
CA LYS A 262 -18.27 -0.77 -24.78
C LYS A 262 -17.11 -1.77 -24.86
N GLY A 263 -17.41 -3.02 -25.20
CA GLY A 263 -16.41 -4.07 -25.41
C GLY A 263 -16.02 -4.83 -24.14
N LEU A 264 -16.34 -4.32 -22.95
CA LEU A 264 -16.04 -5.00 -21.69
C LEU A 264 -16.96 -6.22 -21.47
N PRO A 265 -18.29 -6.14 -21.65
CA PRO A 265 -19.15 -7.33 -21.57
C PRO A 265 -18.69 -8.45 -22.49
N GLU A 266 -18.36 -8.13 -23.74
CA GLU A 266 -17.93 -9.09 -24.74
C GLU A 266 -16.58 -9.74 -24.37
N ALA A 267 -15.65 -8.97 -23.78
CA ALA A 267 -14.39 -9.49 -23.27
C ALA A 267 -14.58 -10.45 -22.08
N VAL A 268 -15.51 -10.13 -21.18
CA VAL A 268 -15.85 -11.00 -20.04
C VAL A 268 -16.49 -12.29 -20.54
N GLU A 269 -17.51 -12.21 -21.41
CA GLU A 269 -18.22 -13.37 -21.96
C GLU A 269 -17.28 -14.28 -22.77
N ALA A 270 -16.26 -13.72 -23.42
CA ALA A 270 -15.23 -14.50 -24.10
C ALA A 270 -14.24 -15.20 -23.16
N THR A 271 -13.94 -14.59 -22.00
CA THR A 271 -12.95 -15.12 -21.04
C THR A 271 -13.56 -16.09 -20.05
N TRP A 272 -14.73 -15.76 -19.52
CA TRP A 272 -15.50 -16.55 -18.56
C TRP A 272 -16.96 -16.67 -19.04
N PRO A 273 -17.27 -17.64 -19.92
CA PRO A 273 -18.58 -17.74 -20.58
C PRO A 273 -19.77 -17.96 -19.63
N ASN A 274 -19.50 -18.49 -18.43
CA ASN A 274 -20.53 -18.76 -17.41
C ASN A 274 -20.73 -17.56 -16.46
N SER A 275 -19.91 -16.51 -16.57
CA SER A 275 -20.01 -15.33 -15.71
C SER A 275 -21.24 -14.51 -16.02
N MET A 276 -21.89 -14.01 -14.96
CA MET A 276 -22.94 -13.02 -15.08
C MET A 276 -22.32 -11.63 -15.27
N VAL A 277 -22.43 -11.07 -16.48
CA VAL A 277 -22.06 -9.67 -16.72
C VAL A 277 -23.15 -8.76 -16.18
N GLN A 278 -22.82 -7.99 -15.16
CA GLN A 278 -23.72 -7.08 -14.47
C GLN A 278 -23.29 -5.62 -14.69
N THR A 279 -24.20 -4.74 -15.09
CA THR A 279 -23.97 -3.30 -15.06
C THR A 279 -23.99 -2.83 -13.60
N CYS A 280 -22.93 -2.13 -13.19
CA CYS A 280 -22.82 -1.60 -11.84
C CYS A 280 -23.92 -0.57 -11.56
N ILE A 281 -24.73 -0.83 -10.54
CA ILE A 281 -25.88 0.03 -10.17
C ILE A 281 -25.42 1.42 -9.76
N VAL A 282 -24.26 1.53 -9.12
CA VAL A 282 -23.67 2.83 -8.72
C VAL A 282 -23.40 3.69 -9.96
N HIS A 283 -22.75 3.12 -10.96
CA HIS A 283 -22.48 3.80 -12.22
C HIS A 283 -23.76 4.06 -13.01
N LEU A 284 -24.74 3.15 -12.97
CA LEU A 284 -26.05 3.34 -13.60
C LEU A 284 -26.84 4.51 -13.00
N ILE A 285 -26.87 4.63 -11.66
CA ILE A 285 -27.48 5.77 -10.96
C ILE A 285 -26.74 7.07 -11.29
N ARG A 286 -25.41 7.05 -11.34
CA ARG A 286 -24.60 8.23 -11.71
C ARG A 286 -24.87 8.65 -13.16
N ALA A 287 -24.96 7.70 -14.08
CA ALA A 287 -25.25 7.94 -15.49
C ALA A 287 -26.65 8.53 -15.67
N ALA A 288 -27.66 7.98 -14.98
CA ALA A 288 -29.01 8.55 -14.99
C ALA A 288 -29.03 9.98 -14.43
N ASN A 289 -28.38 10.23 -13.30
CA ASN A 289 -28.35 11.55 -12.67
C ASN A 289 -27.53 12.62 -13.42
N ARG A 290 -26.77 12.24 -14.46
CA ARG A 290 -25.99 13.19 -15.29
C ARG A 290 -26.89 14.27 -15.91
N TRP A 291 -28.10 13.88 -16.29
CA TRP A 291 -29.07 14.75 -16.99
C TRP A 291 -30.10 15.39 -16.05
N VAL A 292 -30.02 15.08 -14.76
CA VAL A 292 -31.00 15.48 -13.75
C VAL A 292 -30.52 16.75 -13.03
N SER A 293 -31.45 17.70 -12.86
CA SER A 293 -31.20 18.93 -12.11
C SER A 293 -30.82 18.62 -10.66
N TYR A 294 -30.00 19.48 -10.04
CA TYR A 294 -29.55 19.23 -8.66
C TYR A 294 -30.70 19.05 -7.66
N GLN A 295 -31.79 19.83 -7.84
CA GLN A 295 -32.98 19.78 -6.99
C GLN A 295 -33.71 18.44 -7.09
N ASP A 296 -33.78 17.86 -8.29
CA ASP A 296 -34.56 16.64 -8.54
C ASP A 296 -33.76 15.34 -8.35
N ARG A 297 -32.42 15.41 -8.29
CA ARG A 297 -31.54 14.23 -8.14
C ARG A 297 -31.93 13.31 -6.98
N LYS A 298 -32.32 13.89 -5.83
CA LYS A 298 -32.72 13.11 -4.65
C LYS A 298 -34.01 12.33 -4.91
N SER A 299 -34.97 12.96 -5.57
CA SER A 299 -36.27 12.34 -5.90
C SER A 299 -36.11 11.28 -6.98
N VAL A 300 -35.36 11.57 -8.05
CA VAL A 300 -35.04 10.60 -9.11
C VAL A 300 -34.30 9.39 -8.55
N SER A 301 -33.26 9.60 -7.73
CA SER A 301 -32.51 8.50 -7.13
C SER A 301 -33.34 7.65 -6.18
N ARG A 302 -34.35 8.24 -5.53
CA ARG A 302 -35.31 7.50 -4.69
C ARG A 302 -36.23 6.64 -5.54
N ALA A 303 -36.81 7.18 -6.61
CA ALA A 303 -37.67 6.41 -7.52
C ALA A 303 -36.89 5.25 -8.16
N LEU A 304 -35.67 5.52 -8.63
CA LEU A 304 -34.80 4.47 -9.18
C LEU A 304 -34.39 3.42 -8.14
N ARG A 305 -34.35 3.77 -6.84
CA ARG A 305 -34.09 2.80 -5.77
C ARG A 305 -35.12 1.70 -5.73
N GLU A 306 -36.39 2.03 -5.89
CA GLU A 306 -37.48 1.06 -5.88
C GLU A 306 -37.30 0.02 -7.00
N VAL A 307 -36.73 0.42 -8.14
CA VAL A 307 -36.43 -0.46 -9.27
C VAL A 307 -35.36 -1.49 -8.91
N TYR A 308 -34.19 -1.08 -8.43
CA TYR A 308 -33.09 -2.02 -8.15
C TYR A 308 -33.20 -2.73 -6.78
N THR A 309 -34.11 -2.31 -5.91
CA THR A 309 -34.42 -3.03 -4.67
C THR A 309 -35.70 -3.88 -4.76
N ALA A 310 -36.30 -3.98 -5.96
CA ALA A 310 -37.49 -4.76 -6.20
C ALA A 310 -37.28 -6.24 -5.84
N ALA A 311 -38.37 -6.95 -5.51
CA ALA A 311 -38.31 -8.33 -5.04
C ALA A 311 -37.85 -9.29 -6.14
N ASN A 312 -38.28 -9.05 -7.38
CA ASN A 312 -38.05 -9.85 -8.56
C ASN A 312 -38.02 -8.99 -9.84
N GLU A 313 -37.77 -9.63 -10.99
CA GLU A 313 -37.69 -8.96 -12.29
C GLU A 313 -38.99 -8.25 -12.69
N ASP A 314 -40.15 -8.88 -12.49
CA ASP A 314 -41.44 -8.30 -12.86
C ASP A 314 -41.75 -7.02 -12.10
N THR A 315 -41.47 -7.01 -10.80
CA THR A 315 -41.64 -5.82 -9.95
C THR A 315 -40.65 -4.72 -10.30
N ALA A 316 -39.41 -5.06 -10.67
CA ALA A 316 -38.44 -4.08 -11.16
C ALA A 316 -38.90 -3.46 -12.50
N ARG A 317 -39.40 -4.27 -13.43
CA ARG A 317 -39.93 -3.82 -14.71
C ARG A 317 -41.12 -2.88 -14.52
N ALA A 318 -42.11 -3.28 -13.72
CA ALA A 318 -43.26 -2.44 -13.42
C ALA A 318 -42.85 -1.12 -12.73
N GLY A 319 -41.86 -1.17 -11.83
CA GLY A 319 -41.31 0.03 -11.20
C GLY A 319 -40.63 0.97 -12.19
N LEU A 320 -39.90 0.44 -13.17
CA LEU A 320 -39.29 1.24 -14.23
C LEU A 320 -40.34 1.84 -15.18
N ASP A 321 -41.38 1.08 -15.52
CA ASP A 321 -42.52 1.56 -16.32
C ASP A 321 -43.27 2.69 -15.59
N ALA A 322 -43.49 2.54 -14.28
CA ALA A 322 -44.11 3.57 -13.44
C ALA A 322 -43.23 4.83 -13.32
N PHE A 323 -41.91 4.67 -13.18
CA PHE A 323 -40.99 5.80 -13.17
C PHE A 323 -41.02 6.55 -14.52
N GLU A 324 -41.00 5.84 -15.64
CA GLU A 324 -41.11 6.43 -16.98
C GLU A 324 -42.40 7.23 -17.17
N ALA A 325 -43.53 6.72 -16.69
CA ALA A 325 -44.81 7.41 -16.76
C ALA A 325 -44.93 8.62 -15.81
N SER A 326 -44.12 8.67 -14.74
CA SER A 326 -44.15 9.74 -13.75
C SER A 326 -43.71 11.11 -14.31
N GLU A 327 -44.08 12.19 -13.63
CA GLU A 327 -43.64 13.55 -13.99
C GLU A 327 -42.10 13.64 -14.09
N LEU A 328 -41.38 12.98 -13.17
CA LEU A 328 -39.92 12.95 -13.19
C LEU A 328 -39.37 12.16 -14.38
N GLY A 329 -39.99 11.03 -14.75
CA GLY A 329 -39.57 10.24 -15.90
C GLY A 329 -39.79 10.97 -17.22
N GLN A 330 -40.94 11.62 -17.37
CA GLN A 330 -41.26 12.45 -18.53
C GLN A 330 -40.36 13.69 -18.62
N LYS A 331 -40.02 14.30 -17.48
CA LYS A 331 -39.07 15.43 -17.41
C LYS A 331 -37.64 14.99 -17.74
N TYR A 332 -37.26 13.75 -17.41
CA TYR A 332 -35.91 13.20 -17.60
C TYR A 332 -35.89 11.90 -18.43
N PRO A 333 -36.27 11.94 -19.72
CA PRO A 333 -36.36 10.75 -20.56
C PRO A 333 -35.00 10.07 -20.77
N GLN A 334 -33.90 10.84 -20.71
CA GLN A 334 -32.54 10.28 -20.79
C GLN A 334 -32.20 9.40 -19.59
N SER A 335 -32.71 9.73 -18.40
CA SER A 335 -32.54 8.89 -17.20
C SER A 335 -33.25 7.55 -17.38
N VAL A 336 -34.47 7.56 -17.93
CA VAL A 336 -35.22 6.35 -18.25
C VAL A 336 -34.48 5.51 -19.29
N LYS A 337 -34.01 6.14 -20.37
CA LYS A 337 -33.28 5.48 -21.46
C LYS A 337 -32.07 4.70 -20.94
N VAL A 338 -31.26 5.31 -20.06
CA VAL A 338 -30.09 4.67 -19.45
C VAL A 338 -30.46 3.34 -18.76
N TRP A 339 -31.56 3.31 -18.04
CA TRP A 339 -32.03 2.10 -17.34
C TRP A 339 -32.64 1.07 -18.30
N ARG A 340 -33.39 1.53 -19.31
CA ARG A 340 -33.96 0.67 -20.36
C ARG A 340 -32.88 -0.03 -21.17
N ASP A 341 -31.86 0.70 -21.59
CA ASP A 341 -30.72 0.14 -22.35
C ASP A 341 -29.95 -0.89 -21.51
N ALA A 342 -29.81 -0.64 -20.20
CA ALA A 342 -29.08 -1.52 -19.29
C ALA A 342 -29.88 -2.74 -18.81
N ARG A 343 -31.18 -2.85 -19.12
CA ARG A 343 -32.11 -3.83 -18.52
C ARG A 343 -31.57 -5.26 -18.52
N GLY A 344 -31.06 -5.73 -19.65
CA GLY A 344 -30.58 -7.11 -19.81
C GLY A 344 -29.35 -7.43 -18.96
N ARG A 345 -28.63 -6.41 -18.52
CA ARG A 345 -27.40 -6.53 -17.73
C ARG A 345 -27.55 -6.03 -16.30
N PHE A 346 -28.69 -5.44 -15.90
CA PHE A 346 -28.90 -5.08 -14.50
C PHE A 346 -29.99 -5.90 -13.81
N ILE A 347 -30.89 -6.55 -14.52
CA ILE A 347 -31.92 -7.39 -13.91
C ILE A 347 -31.38 -8.71 -13.31
N PRO A 348 -30.39 -9.41 -13.91
CA PRO A 348 -30.02 -10.76 -13.48
C PRO A 348 -29.66 -10.88 -11.99
N PHE A 349 -29.07 -9.87 -11.34
CA PHE A 349 -28.75 -9.97 -9.91
C PHE A 349 -29.99 -10.02 -8.99
N LEU A 350 -31.18 -9.65 -9.47
CA LEU A 350 -32.42 -9.73 -8.69
C LEU A 350 -32.82 -11.17 -8.38
N GLN A 351 -32.22 -12.18 -9.00
CA GLN A 351 -32.43 -13.58 -8.61
C GLN A 351 -31.79 -13.93 -7.24
N PHE A 352 -30.83 -13.14 -6.76
CA PHE A 352 -30.12 -13.44 -5.52
C PHE A 352 -30.90 -13.01 -4.27
N PRO A 353 -30.60 -13.55 -3.07
CA PRO A 353 -31.20 -13.07 -1.83
C PRO A 353 -30.83 -11.59 -1.53
N PRO A 354 -31.66 -10.84 -0.78
CA PRO A 354 -31.40 -9.43 -0.45
C PRO A 354 -30.02 -9.15 0.17
N ALA A 355 -29.47 -10.09 0.94
CA ALA A 355 -28.14 -9.98 1.54
C ALA A 355 -27.03 -9.92 0.47
N ALA A 356 -27.09 -10.82 -0.54
CA ALA A 356 -26.16 -10.84 -1.65
C ALA A 356 -26.35 -9.63 -2.57
N ARG A 357 -27.60 -9.25 -2.87
CA ARG A 357 -27.91 -8.04 -3.66
C ARG A 357 -27.25 -6.80 -3.07
N ARG A 358 -27.28 -6.65 -1.74
CA ARG A 358 -26.68 -5.51 -1.04
C ARG A 358 -25.18 -5.38 -1.29
N VAL A 359 -24.44 -6.49 -1.41
CA VAL A 359 -23.01 -6.43 -1.75
C VAL A 359 -22.80 -5.83 -3.15
N LEU A 360 -23.68 -6.16 -4.09
CA LEU A 360 -23.61 -5.75 -5.50
C LEU A 360 -24.05 -4.29 -5.74
N TYR A 361 -25.15 -3.86 -5.11
CA TYR A 361 -25.68 -2.51 -5.34
C TYR A 361 -25.16 -1.44 -4.38
N THR A 362 -24.42 -1.81 -3.32
CA THR A 362 -23.88 -0.80 -2.42
C THR A 362 -22.67 -0.08 -3.00
N THR A 363 -22.71 1.24 -2.88
CA THR A 363 -21.59 2.12 -3.19
C THR A 363 -20.33 1.78 -2.40
N ASN A 364 -20.49 1.31 -1.16
CA ASN A 364 -19.39 0.98 -0.25
C ASN A 364 -18.42 -0.08 -0.81
N SER A 365 -18.87 -0.95 -1.72
CA SER A 365 -18.05 -2.03 -2.27
C SER A 365 -16.81 -1.50 -3.00
N ILE A 366 -16.95 -0.40 -3.73
CA ILE A 366 -15.85 0.21 -4.50
C ILE A 366 -15.55 1.64 -4.03
N GLU A 367 -16.56 2.43 -3.65
CA GLU A 367 -16.36 3.86 -3.32
C GLU A 367 -15.47 4.08 -2.11
N SER A 368 -15.50 3.21 -1.11
CA SER A 368 -14.63 3.34 0.07
C SER A 368 -13.15 3.25 -0.32
N LEU A 369 -12.80 2.22 -1.10
CA LEU A 369 -11.46 2.00 -1.62
C LEU A 369 -11.03 3.13 -2.55
N ASN A 370 -11.91 3.52 -3.49
CA ASN A 370 -11.66 4.65 -4.38
C ASN A 370 -11.49 5.97 -3.63
N ALA A 371 -12.23 6.21 -2.55
CA ALA A 371 -12.11 7.42 -1.76
C ALA A 371 -10.76 7.49 -1.04
N GLU A 372 -10.31 6.36 -0.48
CA GLU A 372 -8.98 6.26 0.15
C GLU A 372 -7.87 6.49 -0.89
N LEU A 373 -7.94 5.85 -2.06
CA LEU A 373 -6.98 6.07 -3.14
C LEU A 373 -7.01 7.51 -3.66
N ARG A 374 -8.20 8.10 -3.85
CA ARG A 374 -8.35 9.50 -4.28
C ARG A 374 -7.79 10.50 -3.27
N LYS A 375 -7.93 10.23 -1.97
CA LYS A 375 -7.37 11.07 -0.91
C LYS A 375 -5.85 11.13 -1.04
N ALA A 376 -5.21 9.99 -1.25
CA ALA A 376 -3.77 9.90 -1.41
C ALA A 376 -3.27 10.53 -2.72
N THR A 377 -3.97 10.31 -3.84
CA THR A 377 -3.55 10.88 -5.13
C THR A 377 -3.77 12.39 -5.21
N ARG A 378 -4.78 12.95 -4.51
CA ARG A 378 -5.09 14.38 -4.55
C ARG A 378 -3.95 15.25 -4.00
N ASN A 379 -3.29 14.80 -2.93
CA ASN A 379 -2.21 15.54 -2.30
C ASN A 379 -0.97 15.71 -3.20
N ARG A 380 -0.79 14.83 -4.19
CA ARG A 380 0.39 14.84 -5.08
C ARG A 380 0.25 15.75 -6.30
N GLY A 381 -0.97 16.14 -6.67
CA GLY A 381 -1.25 16.99 -7.84
C GLY A 381 -1.06 16.29 -9.19
N GLN A 382 0.15 15.78 -9.48
CA GLN A 382 0.49 15.02 -10.69
C GLN A 382 1.62 14.01 -10.44
N PHE A 383 1.64 12.94 -11.22
CA PHE A 383 2.73 11.95 -11.24
C PHE A 383 3.74 12.26 -12.35
N PRO A 384 5.04 11.96 -12.16
CA PRO A 384 6.06 12.19 -13.18
C PRO A 384 6.01 11.20 -14.36
N ASN A 385 5.47 9.99 -14.14
CA ASN A 385 5.30 8.93 -15.15
C ASN A 385 4.34 7.85 -14.62
N ASP A 386 4.00 6.88 -15.47
CA ASP A 386 3.07 5.79 -15.17
C ASP A 386 3.60 4.86 -14.05
N THR A 387 4.90 4.57 -14.04
CA THR A 387 5.56 3.74 -13.01
C THR A 387 5.41 4.35 -11.61
N ALA A 388 5.60 5.66 -11.47
CA ALA A 388 5.45 6.35 -10.20
C ALA A 388 3.99 6.35 -9.72
N ALA A 389 3.02 6.42 -10.64
CA ALA A 389 1.61 6.31 -10.32
C ALA A 389 1.26 4.90 -9.82
N LEU A 390 1.68 3.86 -10.54
CA LEU A 390 1.48 2.45 -10.14
C LEU A 390 2.11 2.16 -8.78
N LYS A 391 3.40 2.52 -8.58
CA LYS A 391 4.11 2.37 -7.31
C LYS A 391 3.33 3.00 -6.16
N THR A 392 2.89 4.25 -6.34
CA THR A 392 2.17 4.98 -5.30
C THR A 392 0.85 4.29 -4.99
N LEU A 393 0.06 3.95 -6.01
CA LEU A 393 -1.22 3.27 -5.82
C LEU A 393 -1.02 1.93 -5.12
N TRP A 394 -0.06 1.12 -5.53
CA TRP A 394 0.26 -0.16 -4.88
C TRP A 394 0.63 -0.01 -3.41
N LEU A 395 1.50 0.95 -3.06
CA LEU A 395 1.84 1.24 -1.66
C LEU A 395 0.60 1.66 -0.84
N MET A 396 -0.31 2.43 -1.43
CA MET A 396 -1.59 2.77 -0.77
C MET A 396 -2.42 1.52 -0.54
N ILE A 397 -2.50 0.63 -1.52
CA ILE A 397 -3.27 -0.61 -1.44
C ILE A 397 -2.78 -1.47 -0.28
N CYS A 398 -1.47 -1.67 -0.17
CA CYS A 398 -0.86 -2.40 0.95
C CYS A 398 -1.26 -1.78 2.29
N ASN A 399 -1.14 -0.46 2.43
CA ASN A 399 -1.52 0.27 3.64
C ASN A 399 -3.03 0.13 3.97
N ILE A 400 -3.91 0.15 2.97
CA ILE A 400 -5.35 -0.03 3.14
C ILE A 400 -5.67 -1.47 3.58
N GLU A 401 -5.07 -2.46 2.91
CA GLU A 401 -5.27 -3.88 3.22
C GLU A 401 -4.77 -4.21 4.63
N ASP A 402 -3.60 -3.70 5.02
CA ASP A 402 -3.04 -3.86 6.37
C ASP A 402 -3.96 -3.27 7.45
N LYS A 403 -4.45 -2.04 7.25
CA LYS A 403 -5.41 -1.41 8.18
C LYS A 403 -6.69 -2.21 8.31
N ARG A 404 -7.24 -2.68 7.20
CA ARG A 404 -8.47 -3.49 7.19
C ARG A 404 -8.25 -4.84 7.85
N ALA A 405 -7.10 -5.48 7.63
CA ALA A 405 -6.72 -6.73 8.29
C ALA A 405 -6.63 -6.56 9.81
N ALA A 406 -5.96 -5.51 10.28
CA ALA A 406 -5.88 -5.19 11.71
C ALA A 406 -7.26 -4.92 12.34
N GLN A 407 -8.14 -4.19 11.65
CA GLN A 407 -9.52 -3.95 12.11
C GLN A 407 -10.33 -5.25 12.20
N ARG A 408 -10.21 -6.13 11.21
CA ARG A 408 -10.87 -7.45 11.23
C ARG A 408 -10.37 -8.31 12.39
N ALA A 409 -9.06 -8.36 12.61
CA ALA A 409 -8.47 -9.09 13.73
C ALA A 409 -8.96 -8.56 15.09
N LYS A 410 -9.06 -7.23 15.25
CA LYS A 410 -9.60 -6.61 16.47
C LYS A 410 -11.09 -6.94 16.66
N LYS A 411 -11.88 -6.95 15.58
CA LYS A 411 -13.29 -7.32 15.63
C LYS A 411 -13.47 -8.80 16.00
N ALA A 412 -12.72 -9.70 15.38
CA ALA A 412 -12.76 -11.13 15.68
C ALA A 412 -12.43 -11.41 17.16
N LYS A 413 -11.42 -10.75 17.73
CA LYS A 413 -11.10 -10.84 19.16
C LYS A 413 -12.27 -10.41 20.05
N ARG A 414 -12.89 -9.26 19.74
CA ARG A 414 -14.06 -8.77 20.47
C ARG A 414 -15.26 -9.71 20.36
N ASP A 415 -15.51 -10.27 19.18
CA ASP A 415 -16.63 -11.19 18.95
C ASP A 415 -16.43 -12.51 19.71
N ILE A 416 -15.17 -12.93 19.95
CA ILE A 416 -14.82 -14.06 20.82
C ILE A 416 -15.04 -13.68 22.30
N GLU A 417 -14.55 -12.53 22.74
CA GLU A 417 -14.67 -12.07 24.14
C GLU A 417 -16.10 -11.73 24.57
N CYS A 418 -17.02 -11.41 23.64
CA CYS A 418 -18.43 -11.17 23.95
C CYS A 418 -19.31 -12.42 23.88
N ASN A 419 -18.84 -13.51 23.26
CA ASN A 419 -19.61 -14.75 23.06
C ASN A 419 -19.03 -15.97 23.80
N GLY A 420 -17.91 -15.81 24.51
CA GLY A 420 -17.38 -16.78 25.48
C GLY A 420 -17.55 -16.24 26.89
#